data_AF-A0A9Q0N7G9-F1
#
_entry.id   AF-A0A9Q0N7G9-F1
#
_cell.length_a   1.000
_cell.length_b   1.000
_cell.length_c   1.000
_cell.angle_alpha   90.00
_cell.angle_beta   90.00
_cell.angle_gamma   90.00
#
_symmetry.space_group_name_H-M   'P 1'
#
loop_
_entity.id
_entity.type
_entity.pdbx_description
1 polymer ?
#
loop_
_entity_poly.entity_id
_entity_poly.type
_entity_poly.pdbx_seq_one_letter_code
_entity_poly.pdbx_strand_id
1 'polypeptide(L)'
;MPKVITVTDMVRSFSDIIGRVHYQGESFDIKKGANIVAKIMPVKPNNTIAVKDLNEFFSNGPHLDKDDIEEFGEDINVVKSLKLTDWGNKWDYPITVTELLIGVSRANTEERHMKRSVFVEHVINSITVLDFGVEEARVYNHILYNLFIENLTTGIHDMLIAASAIARGYPVLTLNGRDFKRIKGLEVLETSISD
;
A
#
# COMPACT_ATOMS: atom_id res chain seq x y z
N MET A 1 -17.23 -1.75 11.99
CA MET A 1 -18.25 -1.41 10.96
C MET A 1 -18.68 0.04 11.16
N PRO A 2 -18.90 0.82 10.08
CA PRO A 2 -19.35 2.20 10.19
C PRO A 2 -20.75 2.30 10.80
N LYS A 3 -20.99 3.31 11.65
CA LYS A 3 -22.33 3.60 12.18
C LYS A 3 -23.15 4.38 11.16
N VAL A 4 -24.37 3.91 10.86
CA VAL A 4 -25.23 4.58 9.88
C VAL A 4 -26.07 5.66 10.56
N ILE A 5 -25.97 6.91 10.09
CA ILE A 5 -26.71 8.08 10.60
C ILE A 5 -27.41 8.81 9.46
N THR A 6 -28.52 9.52 9.70
CA THR A 6 -29.14 10.37 8.67
C THR A 6 -28.37 11.67 8.48
N VAL A 7 -28.57 12.34 7.33
CA VAL A 7 -28.12 13.74 7.14
C VAL A 7 -28.63 14.64 8.27
N THR A 8 -29.87 14.43 8.74
CA THR A 8 -30.43 15.22 9.84
C THR A 8 -29.70 14.98 11.16
N ASP A 9 -29.35 13.74 11.47
CA ASP A 9 -28.57 13.39 12.67
C ASP A 9 -27.17 14.00 12.59
N MET A 10 -26.54 13.94 11.41
CA MET A 10 -25.23 14.55 11.16
C MET A 10 -25.25 16.06 11.44
N VAL A 11 -26.23 16.79 10.91
CA VAL A 11 -26.32 18.25 11.11
C VAL A 11 -26.55 18.60 12.58
N ARG A 12 -27.37 17.83 13.30
CA ARG A 12 -27.69 18.08 14.72
C ARG A 12 -26.53 17.77 15.67
N SER A 13 -25.69 16.81 15.31
CA SER A 13 -24.62 16.30 16.18
C SER A 13 -23.24 16.41 15.53
N PHE A 14 -23.05 17.35 14.61
CA PHE A 14 -21.83 17.42 13.79
C PHE A 14 -20.56 17.49 14.64
N SER A 15 -20.50 18.39 15.63
CA SER A 15 -19.33 18.52 16.49
C SER A 15 -19.04 17.27 17.33
N ASP A 16 -20.07 16.57 17.81
CA ASP A 16 -19.90 15.29 18.52
C ASP A 16 -19.37 14.21 17.58
N ILE A 17 -19.94 14.10 16.38
CA ILE A 17 -19.50 13.15 15.36
C ILE A 17 -18.03 13.38 15.01
N ILE A 18 -17.62 14.63 14.75
CA ILE A 18 -16.23 14.98 14.47
C ILE A 18 -15.34 14.69 15.69
N GLY A 19 -15.79 15.00 16.90
CA GLY A 19 -15.06 14.68 18.13
C GLY A 19 -14.83 13.18 18.27
N ARG A 20 -15.82 12.35 17.98
CA ARG A 20 -15.73 10.88 18.06
C ARG A 20 -14.89 10.30 16.92
N VAL A 21 -14.95 10.88 15.74
CA VAL A 21 -14.04 10.55 14.62
C VAL A 21 -12.59 10.84 15.03
N HIS A 22 -12.32 12.02 15.58
CA HIS A 22 -10.98 12.48 15.93
C HIS A 22 -10.39 11.76 17.16
N TYR A 23 -11.16 11.69 18.26
CA TYR A 23 -10.67 11.20 19.54
C TYR A 23 -10.95 9.72 19.80
N GLN A 24 -11.93 9.12 19.12
CA GLN A 24 -12.35 7.72 19.34
C GLN A 24 -12.17 6.82 18.12
N GLY A 25 -11.71 7.37 16.99
CA GLY A 25 -11.47 6.59 15.77
C GLY A 25 -12.76 6.09 15.10
N GLU A 26 -13.92 6.66 15.40
CA GLU A 26 -15.20 6.18 14.88
C GLU A 26 -15.41 6.55 13.39
N SER A 27 -16.11 5.68 12.65
CA SER A 27 -16.53 5.94 11.27
C SER A 27 -18.06 5.95 11.16
N PHE A 28 -18.59 6.86 10.35
CA PHE A 28 -20.01 7.11 10.15
C PHE A 28 -20.40 7.11 8.67
N ASP A 29 -21.41 6.32 8.32
CA ASP A 29 -22.05 6.33 7.00
C ASP A 29 -23.29 7.22 7.05
N ILE A 30 -23.33 8.24 6.21
CA ILE A 30 -24.40 9.25 6.20
C ILE A 30 -25.42 8.89 5.13
N LYS A 31 -26.66 8.61 5.54
CA LYS A 31 -27.77 8.28 4.65
C LYS A 31 -28.66 9.47 4.32
N LYS A 32 -29.09 9.57 3.06
CA LYS A 32 -30.19 10.45 2.59
C LYS A 32 -31.21 9.58 1.86
N GLY A 33 -32.40 9.45 2.43
CA GLY A 33 -33.38 8.45 1.97
C GLY A 33 -32.85 7.04 2.16
N ALA A 34 -32.87 6.23 1.10
CA ALA A 34 -32.38 4.85 1.11
C ALA A 34 -30.86 4.71 0.82
N ASN A 35 -30.19 5.79 0.39
CA ASN A 35 -28.81 5.72 -0.09
C ASN A 35 -27.83 6.28 0.95
N ILE A 36 -26.68 5.62 1.10
CA ILE A 36 -25.50 6.25 1.71
C ILE A 36 -24.96 7.26 0.71
N VAL A 37 -24.84 8.52 1.13
CA VAL A 37 -24.42 9.65 0.29
C VAL A 37 -23.07 10.22 0.69
N ALA A 38 -22.59 9.92 1.89
CA ALA A 38 -21.27 10.33 2.36
C ALA A 38 -20.77 9.39 3.46
N LYS A 39 -19.46 9.41 3.72
CA LYS A 39 -18.82 8.72 4.83
C LYS A 39 -17.86 9.68 5.52
N ILE A 40 -17.89 9.72 6.85
CA ILE A 40 -16.90 10.42 7.68
C ILE A 40 -16.14 9.34 8.43
N MET A 41 -14.83 9.36 8.36
CA MET A 41 -13.95 8.42 9.04
C MET A 41 -12.74 9.17 9.59
N PRO A 42 -12.00 8.59 10.54
CA PRO A 42 -10.74 9.17 10.94
C PRO A 42 -9.85 9.20 9.71
N VAL A 43 -9.13 10.29 9.52
CA VAL A 43 -7.99 10.27 8.62
C VAL A 43 -7.04 9.24 9.24
N LYS A 44 -6.67 8.17 8.51
CA LYS A 44 -5.57 7.30 8.97
C LYS A 44 -4.43 8.24 9.38
N PRO A 45 -3.89 8.16 10.60
CA PRO A 45 -2.86 9.09 11.02
C PRO A 45 -1.78 9.08 9.93
N ASN A 46 -1.46 10.25 9.37
CA ASN A 46 -0.31 10.44 8.50
C ASN A 46 0.97 10.40 9.35
N ASN A 47 1.10 9.40 10.23
CA ASN A 47 2.38 9.04 10.81
C ASN A 47 3.13 8.25 9.74
N THR A 48 3.44 8.92 8.63
CA THR A 48 4.43 8.40 7.69
C THR A 48 5.80 8.75 8.25
N ILE A 49 6.58 7.73 8.54
CA ILE A 49 8.01 7.88 8.82
C ILE A 49 8.65 8.62 7.65
N ALA A 50 9.42 9.68 7.93
CA ALA A 50 10.17 10.34 6.89
C ALA A 50 11.29 9.42 6.39
N VAL A 51 11.64 9.48 5.11
CA VAL A 51 12.68 8.62 4.50
C VAL A 51 13.99 8.65 5.29
N LYS A 52 14.38 9.83 5.81
CA LYS A 52 15.57 10.02 6.66
C LYS A 52 15.56 9.23 7.97
N ASP A 53 14.39 8.86 8.46
CA ASP A 53 14.18 8.19 9.75
C ASP A 53 13.93 6.67 9.57
N LEU A 54 13.95 6.15 8.33
CA LEU A 54 13.70 4.73 8.03
C LEU A 54 14.73 3.81 8.69
N ASN A 55 16.02 4.18 8.70
CA ASN A 55 17.07 3.36 9.30
C ASN A 55 16.87 3.20 10.81
N GLU A 56 16.55 4.29 11.50
CA GLU A 56 16.24 4.28 12.93
C GLU A 56 14.98 3.46 13.22
N PHE A 57 13.95 3.61 12.38
CA PHE A 57 12.73 2.81 12.49
C PHE A 57 13.00 1.31 12.41
N PHE A 58 13.71 0.85 11.38
CA PHE A 58 14.02 -0.58 11.24
C PHE A 58 14.93 -1.10 12.35
N SER A 59 15.84 -0.27 12.85
CA SER A 59 16.77 -0.63 13.94
C SER A 59 16.09 -0.74 15.31
N ASN A 60 14.96 -0.05 15.52
CA ASN A 60 14.22 -0.06 16.79
C ASN A 60 12.94 -0.91 16.76
N GLY A 61 12.55 -1.40 15.58
CA GLY A 61 11.33 -2.18 15.37
C GLY A 61 11.47 -3.66 15.77
N PRO A 62 10.43 -4.47 15.54
CA PRO A 62 10.54 -5.93 15.59
C PRO A 62 11.60 -6.40 14.59
N HIS A 63 12.37 -7.43 14.95
CA HIS A 63 13.41 -7.99 14.10
C HIS A 63 13.10 -9.45 13.74
N LEU A 64 13.40 -9.82 12.51
CA LEU A 64 13.51 -11.21 12.08
C LEU A 64 14.97 -11.66 12.27
N ASP A 65 15.19 -12.94 12.55
CA ASP A 65 16.56 -13.48 12.57
C ASP A 65 17.13 -13.54 11.14
N LYS A 66 18.46 -13.67 11.01
CA LYS A 66 19.14 -13.57 9.70
C LYS A 66 18.61 -14.57 8.68
N ASP A 67 18.39 -15.81 9.12
CA ASP A 67 17.88 -16.89 8.26
C ASP A 67 16.44 -16.59 7.81
N ASP A 68 15.60 -16.09 8.72
CA ASP A 68 14.22 -15.70 8.40
C ASP A 68 14.15 -14.43 7.54
N ILE A 69 15.12 -13.51 7.63
CA ILE A 69 15.23 -12.34 6.74
C ILE A 69 15.47 -12.79 5.29
N GLU A 70 16.44 -13.68 5.08
CA GLU A 70 16.75 -14.19 3.73
C GLU A 70 15.55 -14.92 3.14
N GLU A 71 14.96 -15.85 3.90
CA GLU A 71 13.81 -16.64 3.46
C GLU A 71 12.56 -15.78 3.22
N PHE A 72 12.32 -14.76 4.05
CA PHE A 72 11.23 -13.79 3.84
C PHE A 72 11.46 -12.96 2.57
N GLY A 73 12.70 -12.55 2.30
CA GLY A 73 13.07 -11.87 1.06
C GLY A 73 12.83 -12.75 -0.18
N GLU A 74 13.18 -14.03 -0.11
CA GLU A 74 12.91 -15.00 -1.16
C GLU A 74 11.40 -15.18 -1.40
N ASP A 75 10.61 -15.31 -0.33
CA ASP A 75 9.16 -15.45 -0.41
C ASP A 75 8.50 -14.25 -1.11
N ILE A 76 8.96 -13.03 -0.82
CA ILE A 76 8.51 -11.81 -1.50
C ILE A 76 8.93 -11.81 -2.98
N ASN A 77 10.18 -12.19 -3.27
CA ASN A 77 10.71 -12.20 -4.63
C ASN A 77 9.99 -13.22 -5.53
N VAL A 78 9.58 -14.36 -4.98
CA VAL A 78 8.76 -15.35 -5.71
C VAL A 78 7.50 -14.68 -6.22
N VAL A 79 6.77 -13.95 -5.37
CA VAL A 79 5.53 -13.24 -5.77
C VAL A 79 5.81 -12.21 -6.86
N LYS A 80 6.86 -11.40 -6.70
CA LYS A 80 7.26 -10.39 -7.69
C LYS A 80 7.58 -10.98 -9.06
N SER A 81 8.09 -12.21 -9.08
CA SER A 81 8.48 -12.93 -10.29
C SER A 81 7.32 -13.64 -11.00
N LEU A 82 6.16 -13.78 -10.34
CA LEU A 82 5.01 -14.45 -10.91
C LEU A 82 4.53 -13.70 -12.16
N LYS A 83 4.39 -14.43 -13.26
CA LYS A 83 3.85 -13.91 -14.50
C LYS A 83 2.33 -14.08 -14.50
N LEU A 84 1.60 -13.15 -15.14
CA LEU A 84 0.13 -13.20 -15.35
C LEU A 84 -0.42 -14.55 -15.81
N THR A 85 0.42 -15.37 -16.44
CA THR A 85 0.03 -16.68 -16.97
C THR A 85 -0.17 -17.75 -15.91
N ASP A 86 0.34 -17.55 -14.70
CA ASP A 86 0.48 -18.63 -13.70
C ASP A 86 -0.73 -18.73 -12.75
N TRP A 87 -1.55 -17.69 -12.67
CA TRP A 87 -2.78 -17.66 -11.86
C TRP A 87 -3.91 -17.05 -12.68
N GLY A 88 -4.76 -17.93 -13.23
CA GLY A 88 -5.88 -17.55 -14.08
C GLY A 88 -6.75 -16.44 -13.46
N ASN A 89 -6.83 -15.30 -14.16
CA ASN A 89 -7.83 -14.25 -14.04
C ASN A 89 -8.43 -14.05 -12.64
N LYS A 90 -7.77 -13.31 -11.74
CA LYS A 90 -8.43 -12.71 -10.57
C LYS A 90 -7.63 -11.51 -10.02
N TRP A 91 -8.09 -10.32 -10.41
CA TRP A 91 -8.03 -9.00 -9.76
C TRP A 91 -6.69 -8.58 -9.11
N ASP A 92 -6.02 -7.63 -9.77
CA ASP A 92 -4.75 -7.01 -9.37
C ASP A 92 -4.76 -6.53 -7.91
N TYR A 93 -3.89 -7.13 -7.10
CA TYR A 93 -3.74 -6.83 -5.68
C TYR A 93 -2.86 -5.59 -5.45
N PRO A 94 -3.16 -4.75 -4.43
CA PRO A 94 -2.31 -3.62 -4.04
C PRO A 94 -0.93 -4.12 -3.64
N ILE A 95 0.08 -3.58 -4.30
CA ILE A 95 1.27 -4.35 -4.63
C ILE A 95 2.20 -4.61 -3.45
N THR A 96 2.54 -3.58 -2.68
CA THR A 96 3.58 -3.73 -1.63
C THR A 96 3.06 -4.38 -0.36
N VAL A 97 1.83 -4.06 0.07
CA VAL A 97 1.25 -4.65 1.28
C VAL A 97 0.91 -6.12 1.05
N THR A 98 0.38 -6.47 -0.12
CA THR A 98 0.10 -7.87 -0.45
C THR A 98 1.39 -8.69 -0.53
N GLU A 99 2.47 -8.17 -1.11
CA GLU A 99 3.77 -8.84 -1.11
C GLU A 99 4.25 -9.16 0.32
N LEU A 100 4.20 -8.20 1.23
CA LEU A 100 4.56 -8.40 2.64
C LEU A 100 3.69 -9.47 3.31
N LEU A 101 2.37 -9.40 3.12
CA LEU A 101 1.41 -10.35 3.70
C LEU A 101 1.53 -11.77 3.13
N ILE A 102 1.93 -11.92 1.87
CA ILE A 102 2.24 -13.24 1.31
C ILE A 102 3.49 -13.81 1.98
N GLY A 103 4.52 -13.00 2.24
CA GLY A 103 5.67 -13.46 3.00
C GLY A 103 5.30 -13.94 4.42
N VAL A 104 4.30 -13.33 5.07
CA VAL A 104 3.73 -13.86 6.33
C VAL A 104 3.05 -15.21 6.10
N SER A 105 2.20 -15.28 5.07
CA SER A 105 1.40 -16.48 4.76
C SER A 105 2.24 -17.69 4.35
N ARG A 106 3.44 -17.46 3.81
CA ARG A 106 4.38 -18.50 3.37
C ARG A 106 5.28 -19.05 4.47
N ALA A 107 5.20 -18.49 5.69
CA ALA A 107 5.95 -19.02 6.83
C ALA A 107 5.64 -20.50 7.06
N ASN A 108 6.70 -21.31 7.13
CA ASN A 108 6.60 -22.77 7.29
C ASN A 108 6.44 -23.24 8.75
N THR A 109 6.53 -22.34 9.72
CA THR A 109 6.27 -22.61 11.15
C THR A 109 5.38 -21.53 11.76
N GLU A 110 4.63 -21.89 12.81
CA GLU A 110 3.79 -20.94 13.55
C GLU A 110 4.60 -19.82 14.20
N GLU A 111 5.81 -20.13 14.67
CA GLU A 111 6.72 -19.13 15.25
C GLU A 111 7.13 -18.08 14.21
N ARG A 112 7.54 -18.51 13.01
CA ARG A 112 7.88 -17.61 11.90
C ARG A 112 6.68 -16.81 11.44
N HIS A 113 5.51 -17.44 11.35
CA HIS A 113 4.28 -16.75 11.00
C HIS A 113 3.99 -15.62 12.00
N MET A 114 4.12 -15.87 13.30
CA MET A 114 3.89 -14.86 14.34
C MET A 114 4.91 -13.72 14.26
N LYS A 115 6.22 -14.03 14.12
CA LYS A 115 7.28 -13.01 14.00
C LYS A 115 7.09 -12.13 12.77
N ARG A 116 6.86 -12.74 11.59
CA ARG A 116 6.59 -12.02 10.34
C ARG A 116 5.31 -11.18 10.43
N SER A 117 4.25 -11.69 11.07
CA SER A 117 3.02 -10.92 11.30
C SER A 117 3.28 -9.64 12.10
N VAL A 118 4.00 -9.76 13.23
CA VAL A 118 4.35 -8.60 14.07
C VAL A 118 5.20 -7.60 13.31
N PHE A 119 6.19 -8.08 12.54
CA PHE A 119 7.04 -7.23 11.71
C PHE A 119 6.23 -6.48 10.64
N VAL A 120 5.40 -7.18 9.86
CA VAL A 120 4.62 -6.59 8.77
C VAL A 120 3.56 -5.62 9.30
N GLU A 121 2.86 -5.96 10.38
CA GLU A 121 1.93 -5.04 11.02
C GLU A 121 2.63 -3.78 11.56
N HIS A 122 3.85 -3.91 12.11
CA HIS A 122 4.64 -2.76 12.51
C HIS A 122 4.96 -1.83 11.33
N VAL A 123 5.34 -2.39 10.18
CA VAL A 123 5.59 -1.61 8.95
C VAL A 123 4.31 -0.94 8.45
N ILE A 124 3.21 -1.69 8.27
CA ILE A 124 1.93 -1.18 7.74
C ILE A 124 1.38 -0.05 8.60
N ASN A 125 1.49 -0.16 9.93
CA ASN A 125 0.99 0.86 10.85
C ASN A 125 1.89 2.10 10.96
N SER A 126 3.06 2.10 10.33
CA SER A 126 4.05 3.19 10.41
C SER A 126 4.28 3.93 9.09
N ILE A 127 3.58 3.55 8.02
CA ILE A 127 3.60 4.21 6.72
C ILE A 127 2.18 4.47 6.20
N THR A 128 2.00 5.54 5.43
CA THR A 128 0.73 5.75 4.73
C THR A 128 0.60 4.76 3.56
N VAL A 129 -0.32 3.82 3.69
CA VAL A 129 -0.73 2.94 2.59
C VAL A 129 -1.71 3.68 1.68
N LEU A 130 -1.36 3.80 0.40
CA LEU A 130 -2.18 4.47 -0.61
C LEU A 130 -3.23 3.51 -1.19
N ASP A 131 -4.46 4.00 -1.33
CA ASP A 131 -5.53 3.28 -2.02
C ASP A 131 -5.32 3.32 -3.54
N PHE A 132 -5.72 2.26 -4.25
CA PHE A 132 -5.73 2.20 -5.71
C PHE A 132 -7.17 2.33 -6.22
N GLY A 133 -7.46 3.40 -6.96
CA GLY A 133 -8.78 3.73 -7.47
C GLY A 133 -8.78 4.03 -8.97
N VAL A 134 -9.82 4.74 -9.42
CA VAL A 134 -10.05 5.01 -10.85
C VAL A 134 -8.97 5.92 -11.45
N GLU A 135 -8.48 6.89 -10.70
CA GLU A 135 -7.46 7.82 -11.19
C GLU A 135 -6.12 7.10 -11.41
N GLU A 136 -5.73 6.21 -10.51
CA GLU A 136 -4.56 5.36 -10.67
C GLU A 136 -4.73 4.39 -11.85
N ALA A 137 -5.94 3.84 -12.04
CA ALA A 137 -6.23 2.97 -13.19
C ALA A 137 -6.09 3.71 -14.54
N ARG A 138 -6.46 5.00 -14.60
CA ARG A 138 -6.26 5.82 -15.81
C ARG A 138 -4.78 6.02 -16.12
N VAL A 139 -3.98 6.31 -15.10
CA VAL A 139 -2.53 6.45 -15.25
C VAL A 139 -1.90 5.12 -15.63
N TYR A 140 -2.29 4.02 -14.99
CA TYR A 140 -1.83 2.68 -15.32
C TYR A 140 -2.09 2.32 -16.78
N ASN A 141 -3.30 2.58 -17.29
CA ASN A 141 -3.62 2.38 -18.71
C ASN A 141 -2.70 3.19 -19.63
N HIS A 142 -2.38 4.44 -19.26
CA HIS A 142 -1.46 5.27 -20.03
C HIS A 142 -0.04 4.69 -20.03
N ILE A 143 0.47 4.24 -18.87
CA ILE A 143 1.78 3.57 -18.75
C ILE A 143 1.81 2.31 -19.62
N LEU A 144 0.80 1.45 -19.50
CA LEU A 144 0.70 0.20 -20.23
C LEU A 144 0.71 0.43 -21.74
N TYR A 145 -0.08 1.40 -22.22
CA TYR A 145 -0.12 1.76 -23.63
C TYR A 145 1.22 2.30 -24.13
N ASN A 146 1.88 3.18 -23.37
CA ASN A 146 3.18 3.73 -23.74
C ASN A 146 4.28 2.65 -23.82
N LEU A 147 4.31 1.72 -22.87
CA LEU A 147 5.27 0.61 -22.90
C LEU A 147 5.00 -0.32 -24.10
N PHE A 148 3.72 -0.58 -24.39
CA PHE A 148 3.32 -1.39 -25.55
C PHE A 148 3.79 -0.79 -26.87
N ILE A 149 3.56 0.51 -27.11
CA ILE A 149 3.98 1.17 -28.36
C ILE A 149 5.51 1.27 -28.49
N GLU A 150 6.24 1.28 -27.37
CA GLU A 150 7.72 1.31 -27.35
C GLU A 150 8.36 -0.08 -27.35
N ASN A 151 7.55 -1.15 -27.38
CA ASN A 151 8.00 -2.53 -27.27
C ASN A 151 8.88 -2.77 -26.02
N LEU A 152 8.54 -2.07 -24.93
CA LEU A 152 9.18 -2.21 -23.63
C LEU A 152 8.28 -3.06 -22.72
N THR A 153 8.93 -3.74 -21.77
CA THR A 153 8.23 -4.50 -20.73
C THR A 153 8.70 -4.05 -19.36
N THR A 154 7.76 -3.98 -18.42
CA THR A 154 7.98 -3.71 -17.00
C THR A 154 7.02 -4.60 -16.22
N GLY A 155 7.38 -4.99 -15.00
CA GLY A 155 6.51 -5.79 -14.13
C GLY A 155 5.19 -5.08 -13.86
N ILE A 156 4.10 -5.84 -13.73
CA ILE A 156 2.76 -5.27 -13.46
C ILE A 156 2.72 -4.56 -12.12
N HIS A 157 3.36 -5.19 -11.13
CA HIS A 157 3.57 -4.61 -9.81
C HIS A 157 4.30 -3.26 -9.89
N ASP A 158 5.40 -3.17 -10.62
CA ASP A 158 6.09 -1.88 -10.81
C ASP A 158 5.20 -0.85 -11.53
N MET A 159 4.41 -1.29 -12.53
CA MET A 159 3.47 -0.41 -13.23
C MET A 159 2.36 0.13 -12.32
N LEU A 160 1.75 -0.66 -11.42
CA LEU A 160 0.71 -0.10 -10.54
C LEU A 160 1.29 0.72 -9.38
N ILE A 161 2.52 0.44 -8.91
CA ILE A 161 3.26 1.36 -8.01
C ILE A 161 3.49 2.70 -8.72
N ALA A 162 4.02 2.67 -9.94
CA ALA A 162 4.28 3.87 -10.72
C ALA A 162 3.01 4.66 -11.01
N ALA A 163 1.90 3.97 -11.34
CA ALA A 163 0.61 4.61 -11.56
C ALA A 163 0.11 5.33 -10.30
N SER A 164 0.25 4.69 -9.14
CA SER A 164 -0.14 5.26 -7.84
C SER A 164 0.67 6.52 -7.49
N ALA A 165 1.97 6.49 -7.79
CA ALA A 165 2.90 7.59 -7.57
C ALA A 165 2.62 8.77 -8.51
N ILE A 166 2.52 8.52 -9.83
CA ILE A 166 2.22 9.54 -10.83
C ILE A 166 0.85 10.19 -10.57
N ALA A 167 -0.19 9.42 -10.23
CA ALA A 167 -1.52 9.96 -9.94
C ALA A 167 -1.53 10.98 -8.80
N ARG A 168 -0.54 10.91 -7.89
CA ARG A 168 -0.40 11.80 -6.73
C ARG A 168 0.76 12.79 -6.84
N GLY A 169 1.54 12.73 -7.92
CA GLY A 169 2.74 13.56 -8.08
C GLY A 169 3.86 13.20 -7.09
N TYR A 170 3.96 11.92 -6.70
CA TYR A 170 5.02 11.44 -5.81
C TYR A 170 6.17 10.78 -6.59
N PRO A 171 7.41 10.86 -6.09
CA PRO A 171 8.50 10.04 -6.57
C PRO A 171 8.38 8.59 -6.07
N VAL A 172 9.02 7.66 -6.78
CA VAL A 172 9.22 6.27 -6.32
C VAL A 172 10.64 6.11 -5.79
N LEU A 173 10.75 5.73 -4.51
CA LEU A 173 12.00 5.27 -3.92
C LEU A 173 12.18 3.78 -4.20
N THR A 174 13.29 3.37 -4.81
CA THR A 174 13.50 1.97 -5.20
C THR A 174 14.97 1.54 -5.17
N LEU A 175 15.19 0.26 -4.91
CA LEU A 175 16.47 -0.43 -5.07
C LEU A 175 16.69 -0.93 -6.52
N ASN A 176 15.63 -0.96 -7.34
CA ASN A 176 15.67 -1.42 -8.74
C ASN A 176 15.19 -0.32 -9.68
N GLY A 177 15.96 0.77 -9.79
CA GLY A 177 15.55 1.91 -10.62
C GLY A 177 15.50 1.64 -12.12
N ARG A 178 16.11 0.56 -12.61
CA ARG A 178 16.15 0.22 -14.05
C ARG A 178 14.75 0.01 -14.66
N ASP A 179 13.84 -0.63 -13.93
CA ASP A 179 12.50 -0.95 -14.44
C ASP A 179 11.57 0.26 -14.38
N PHE A 180 11.69 1.06 -13.31
CA PHE A 180 10.93 2.31 -13.15
C PHE A 180 11.38 3.42 -14.10
N LYS A 181 12.67 3.49 -14.46
CA LYS A 181 13.19 4.46 -15.45
C LYS A 181 12.61 4.31 -16.86
N ARG A 182 11.96 3.17 -17.17
CA ARG A 182 11.25 2.95 -18.46
C ARG A 182 9.90 3.66 -18.49
N ILE A 183 9.37 4.09 -17.34
CA ILE A 183 8.04 4.68 -17.21
C ILE A 183 8.14 6.19 -17.37
N LYS A 184 7.60 6.71 -18.46
CA LYS A 184 7.58 8.15 -18.75
C LYS A 184 6.74 8.91 -17.72
N GLY A 185 7.26 10.04 -17.24
CA GLY A 185 6.59 10.92 -16.28
C GLY A 185 6.72 10.49 -14.82
N LEU A 186 7.46 9.41 -14.53
CA LEU A 186 7.76 8.98 -13.18
C LEU A 186 9.09 9.59 -12.69
N GLU A 187 9.07 10.23 -11.52
CA GLU A 187 10.29 10.58 -10.79
C GLU A 187 10.79 9.37 -10.00
N VAL A 188 12.06 9.02 -10.16
CA VAL A 188 12.69 7.85 -9.53
C VAL A 188 13.81 8.31 -8.62
N LEU A 189 13.71 7.96 -7.34
CA LEU A 189 14.76 8.12 -6.34
C LEU A 189 15.43 6.75 -6.15
N GLU A 190 16.70 6.64 -6.51
CA GLU A 190 17.48 5.43 -6.26
C GLU A 190 18.12 5.51 -4.88
N THR A 191 18.09 4.39 -4.16
CA THR A 191 18.84 4.22 -2.92
C THR A 191 19.68 2.95 -3.01
N SER A 192 20.72 2.87 -2.20
CA SER A 192 21.53 1.67 -2.01
C SER A 192 21.33 1.17 -0.58
N ILE A 193 21.45 -0.14 -0.38
CA ILE A 193 21.60 -0.70 0.96
C ILE A 193 23.02 -0.30 1.40
N SER A 194 23.11 0.51 2.45
CA SER A 194 24.38 0.76 3.14
C SER A 194 24.64 -0.38 4.11
N ASP A 195 25.85 -0.95 4.04
CA ASP A 195 26.34 -2.04 4.90
C ASP A 195 26.33 -1.68 6.40
#